data_AF-A0A371FVQ8-F1
#
_entry.id   AF-A0A371FVQ8-F1
#
_cell.length_a   1.000
_cell.length_b   1.000
_cell.length_c   1.000
_cell.angle_alpha   90.00
_cell.angle_beta   90.00
_cell.angle_gamma   90.00
#
_symmetry.space_group_name_H-M   'P 1'
#
loop_
_entity.id
_entity.type
_entity.pdbx_description
1 polymer ?
#
loop_
_entity_poly.entity_id
_entity_poly.type
_entity_poly.pdbx_seq_one_letter_code
_entity_poly.pdbx_strand_id
1 'polypeptide(L)'
;MANDRFSLPYCLSTIQISCTKQVTQFTQNENRRSANYQTNQWTHELVQSLGNHLVETLQERAKKLEENVQLMINGMDMDSLNLLELVDDINRLGLSNLLHEDINKAIDRIVSIEYLKDQTEKSLHETALLFRILTQHGFHVSQGANMFKSFKDEEKEFKAEISNGVHGMLSVYEASYLTFEGESLCEANTSSRTHLINLMKEGMKAKVTEQVRHALEGLPCHQSFHILEAQQYIDTYDKTKSHNLLLLKLATLYFNLVQSSHKKELKETSRWWRDFNLTSKLNFTRDILVETFFWLLRIFSESRFANYHRKTH
;
A
#
# COMPACT_ATOMS: atom_id res chain seq x y z
N MET A 1 27.63 -19.98 -6.50
CA MET A 1 26.46 -20.80 -6.89
C MET A 1 25.92 -21.48 -5.66
N ALA A 2 24.90 -20.90 -5.02
CA ALA A 2 23.98 -21.55 -4.10
C ALA A 2 22.73 -20.68 -4.06
N ASN A 3 21.62 -21.24 -4.54
CA ASN A 3 20.29 -20.64 -4.59
C ASN A 3 19.68 -20.70 -3.19
N ASP A 4 19.60 -19.58 -2.48
CA ASP A 4 18.65 -19.44 -1.36
C ASP A 4 17.39 -18.73 -1.87
N ARG A 5 16.59 -19.49 -2.61
CA ARG A 5 15.20 -19.14 -2.91
C ARG A 5 14.37 -19.48 -1.68
N PHE A 6 14.09 -18.49 -0.84
CA PHE A 6 12.98 -18.58 0.11
C PHE A 6 11.67 -18.41 -0.66
N SER A 7 11.17 -19.53 -1.20
CA SER A 7 9.78 -19.66 -1.63
C SER A 7 8.88 -19.56 -0.40
N LEU A 8 8.08 -18.50 -0.30
CA LEU A 8 6.92 -18.46 0.59
C LEU A 8 5.94 -19.57 0.15
N PRO A 9 5.48 -20.44 1.04
CA PRO A 9 4.48 -21.43 0.67
C PRO A 9 3.14 -20.72 0.43
N TYR A 10 2.66 -20.81 -0.81
CA TYR A 10 1.25 -20.62 -1.13
C TYR A 10 0.43 -21.60 -0.29
N CYS A 11 -0.23 -21.12 0.76
CA CYS A 11 -1.21 -21.91 1.50
C CYS A 11 -2.62 -21.49 1.05
N LEU A 12 -3.00 -21.90 -0.16
CA LEU A 12 -4.40 -22.06 -0.53
C LEU A 12 -4.79 -23.52 -0.25
N SER A 13 -4.81 -23.90 1.03
CA SER A 13 -5.46 -25.15 1.43
C SER A 13 -6.92 -24.86 1.75
N THR A 14 -7.82 -25.35 0.90
CA THR A 14 -9.25 -25.45 1.19
C THR A 14 -9.42 -26.21 2.51
N ILE A 15 -9.75 -25.50 3.59
CA ILE A 15 -10.09 -26.14 4.87
C ILE A 15 -11.48 -26.78 4.68
N GLN A 16 -11.52 -28.09 4.45
CA GLN A 16 -12.74 -28.86 4.68
C GLN A 16 -12.99 -28.92 6.18
N ILE A 17 -13.95 -28.11 6.66
CA ILE A 17 -14.40 -28.14 8.05
C ILE A 17 -15.29 -29.37 8.22
N SER A 18 -14.74 -30.44 8.79
CA SER A 18 -15.56 -31.53 9.33
C SER A 18 -16.16 -31.06 10.66
N CYS A 19 -17.47 -30.83 10.66
CA CYS A 19 -18.20 -30.37 11.84
C CYS A 19 -18.40 -31.55 12.82
N THR A 20 -17.55 -31.67 13.84
CA THR A 20 -17.85 -32.52 15.00
C THR A 20 -18.78 -31.76 15.93
N LYS A 21 -20.05 -32.17 15.98
CA LYS A 21 -20.99 -31.74 17.03
C LYS A 21 -20.45 -32.20 18.39
N GLN A 22 -20.07 -31.25 19.24
CA GLN A 22 -20.01 -31.49 20.68
C GLN A 22 -21.12 -30.73 21.39
N VAL A 23 -21.84 -31.49 22.20
CA VAL A 23 -23.01 -31.14 22.98
C VAL A 23 -22.57 -30.34 24.19
N THR A 24 -23.02 -29.10 24.31
CA THR A 24 -23.00 -28.37 25.59
C THR A 24 -24.40 -28.40 26.20
N GLN A 25 -24.58 -29.27 27.20
CA GLN A 25 -25.59 -29.05 28.22
C GLN A 25 -25.17 -27.84 29.05
N PHE A 26 -26.04 -26.83 29.19
CA PHE A 26 -26.70 -26.51 30.47
C PHE A 26 -27.65 -25.31 30.35
N THR A 27 -28.85 -25.54 30.88
CA THR A 27 -29.88 -24.65 31.45
C THR A 27 -30.17 -23.29 30.78
N GLN A 28 -31.32 -23.32 30.10
CA GLN A 28 -32.26 -22.27 29.76
C GLN A 28 -32.13 -20.95 30.54
N ASN A 29 -31.92 -19.87 29.78
CA ASN A 29 -32.68 -18.64 29.98
C ASN A 29 -33.33 -18.32 28.62
N GLU A 30 -34.59 -18.73 28.46
CA GLU A 30 -35.33 -18.72 27.21
C GLU A 30 -35.84 -17.32 26.90
N ASN A 31 -35.22 -16.65 25.92
CA ASN A 31 -35.78 -15.61 25.03
C ASN A 31 -34.68 -14.79 24.33
N ARG A 32 -33.41 -14.97 24.67
CA ARG A 32 -32.32 -14.26 23.99
C ARG A 32 -31.88 -15.02 22.75
N ARG A 33 -31.98 -14.37 21.57
CA ARG A 33 -31.46 -14.92 20.31
C ARG A 33 -29.97 -15.21 20.46
N SER A 34 -29.54 -16.43 20.16
CA SER A 34 -28.13 -16.77 20.02
C SER A 34 -27.56 -16.03 18.81
N ALA A 35 -26.36 -15.48 18.94
CA ALA A 35 -25.68 -14.77 17.85
C ALA A 35 -25.03 -15.72 16.83
N ASN A 36 -24.85 -17.00 17.16
CA ASN A 36 -24.26 -18.03 16.30
C ASN A 36 -22.91 -17.64 15.66
N TYR A 37 -22.08 -16.91 16.41
CA TYR A 37 -20.74 -16.54 15.94
C TYR A 37 -19.80 -17.74 15.88
N GLN A 38 -18.93 -17.76 14.88
CA GLN A 38 -17.84 -18.72 14.78
C GLN A 38 -16.79 -18.46 15.87
N THR A 39 -16.10 -19.53 16.28
CA THR A 39 -14.95 -19.44 17.16
C THR A 39 -13.81 -18.69 16.48
N ASN A 40 -13.10 -17.87 17.25
CA ASN A 40 -11.95 -17.12 16.79
C ASN A 40 -10.85 -18.08 16.28
N GLN A 41 -10.35 -17.85 15.07
CA GLN A 41 -9.26 -18.62 14.48
C GLN A 41 -7.90 -18.29 15.14
N TRP A 42 -7.79 -17.09 15.71
CA TRP A 42 -6.60 -16.60 16.39
C TRP A 42 -6.71 -16.79 17.90
N THR A 43 -6.35 -17.98 18.39
CA THR A 43 -6.33 -18.24 19.83
C THR A 43 -5.27 -17.40 20.53
N HIS A 44 -5.47 -17.16 21.83
CA HIS A 44 -4.49 -16.44 22.64
C HIS A 44 -3.12 -17.10 22.59
N GLU A 45 -3.07 -18.44 22.67
CA GLU A 45 -1.86 -19.24 22.61
C GLU A 45 -1.14 -19.05 21.27
N LEU A 46 -1.90 -19.04 20.16
CA LEU A 46 -1.34 -18.77 18.83
C LEU A 46 -0.72 -17.38 18.77
N VAL A 47 -1.42 -16.35 19.26
CA VAL A 47 -0.90 -14.98 19.29
C VAL A 47 0.37 -14.87 20.16
N GLN A 48 0.39 -15.50 21.33
CA GLN A 48 1.58 -15.50 22.19
C GLN A 48 2.75 -16.27 21.58
N SER A 49 2.50 -17.26 20.72
CA SER A 49 3.54 -18.06 20.05
C SER A 49 4.28 -17.34 18.92
N LEU A 50 3.77 -16.20 18.43
CA LEU A 50 4.37 -15.47 17.30
C LEU A 50 5.84 -15.06 17.58
N GLY A 51 6.81 -15.45 16.75
CA GLY A 51 8.23 -15.12 16.97
C GLY A 51 8.58 -13.64 16.75
N ASN A 52 9.56 -13.11 17.51
CA ASN A 52 10.05 -11.71 17.45
C ASN A 52 11.60 -11.59 17.32
N HIS A 53 12.28 -12.57 16.72
CA HIS A 53 13.73 -12.75 16.85
C HIS A 53 14.66 -11.83 16.00
N LEU A 54 14.18 -10.71 15.46
CA LEU A 54 14.87 -10.04 14.34
C LEU A 54 15.22 -8.56 14.53
N VAL A 55 15.38 -8.05 15.76
CA VAL A 55 15.34 -6.59 15.97
C VAL A 55 16.70 -5.90 15.82
N GLU A 56 17.71 -6.25 16.62
CA GLU A 56 18.91 -5.40 16.76
C GLU A 56 19.83 -5.41 15.52
N THR A 57 20.15 -6.59 14.98
CA THR A 57 21.05 -6.70 13.81
C THR A 57 20.41 -6.16 12.52
N LEU A 58 19.08 -6.13 12.42
CA LEU A 58 18.38 -5.58 11.27
C LEU A 58 18.27 -4.05 11.32
N GLN A 59 18.21 -3.45 12.52
CA GLN A 59 18.15 -1.99 12.69
C GLN A 59 19.40 -1.28 12.18
N GLU A 60 20.59 -1.73 12.59
CA GLU A 60 21.88 -1.19 12.13
C GLU A 60 21.98 -1.23 10.58
N ARG A 61 21.53 -2.35 9.99
CA ARG A 61 21.56 -2.54 8.54
C ARG A 61 20.52 -1.66 7.83
N ALA A 62 19.32 -1.52 8.40
CA ALA A 62 18.27 -0.66 7.86
C ALA A 62 18.73 0.80 7.86
N LYS A 63 19.36 1.29 8.94
CA LYS A 63 19.88 2.65 9.04
C LYS A 63 20.92 2.98 7.97
N LYS A 64 21.86 2.06 7.70
CA LYS A 64 22.85 2.24 6.62
C LYS A 64 22.18 2.30 5.24
N LEU A 65 21.12 1.53 5.01
CA LEU A 65 20.39 1.56 3.75
C LEU A 65 19.53 2.83 3.62
N GLU A 66 18.94 3.29 4.72
CA GLU A 66 18.21 4.55 4.82
C GLU A 66 19.11 5.72 4.39
N GLU A 67 20.30 5.87 4.98
CA GLU A 67 21.26 6.93 4.61
C GLU A 67 21.59 6.92 3.11
N ASN A 68 21.77 5.74 2.52
CA ASN A 68 22.04 5.62 1.08
C ASN A 68 20.83 6.05 0.21
N VAL A 69 19.61 5.71 0.64
CA VAL A 69 18.38 6.12 -0.05
C VAL A 69 18.15 7.63 0.12
N GLN A 70 18.46 8.20 1.27
CA GLN A 70 18.42 9.65 1.51
C GLN A 70 19.37 10.42 0.58
N LEU A 71 20.60 9.93 0.39
CA LEU A 71 21.54 10.53 -0.57
C LEU A 71 20.98 10.49 -2.00
N MET A 72 20.30 9.41 -2.36
CA MET A 72 19.74 9.24 -3.69
C MET A 72 18.57 10.19 -3.97
N ILE A 73 17.57 10.24 -3.08
CA ILE A 73 16.41 11.12 -3.26
C ILE A 73 16.80 12.61 -3.22
N ASN A 74 17.80 12.97 -2.41
CA ASN A 74 18.29 14.34 -2.30
C ASN A 74 19.31 14.72 -3.39
N GLY A 75 19.69 13.81 -4.27
CA GLY A 75 20.64 14.08 -5.36
C GLY A 75 20.09 15.12 -6.35
N MET A 76 20.85 16.18 -6.64
CA MET A 76 20.39 17.33 -7.44
C MET A 76 20.29 17.06 -8.94
N ASP A 77 20.99 16.06 -9.45
CA ASP A 77 21.12 15.80 -10.90
C ASP A 77 19.97 14.96 -11.50
N MET A 78 19.00 14.56 -10.68
CA MET A 78 17.87 13.75 -11.11
C MET A 78 16.84 14.59 -11.88
N ASP A 79 16.35 14.09 -13.01
CA ASP A 79 15.26 14.74 -13.73
C ASP A 79 13.91 14.61 -13.01
N SER A 80 12.91 15.39 -13.46
CA SER A 80 11.59 15.44 -12.81
C SER A 80 10.89 14.08 -12.81
N LEU A 81 10.90 13.37 -13.94
CA LEU A 81 10.23 12.08 -14.09
C LEU A 81 10.87 11.00 -13.21
N ASN A 82 12.19 10.83 -13.22
CA ASN A 82 12.85 9.82 -12.37
C ASN A 82 12.66 10.14 -10.88
N LEU A 83 12.62 11.43 -10.50
CA LEU A 83 12.35 11.83 -9.13
C LEU A 83 10.89 11.53 -8.72
N LEU A 84 9.92 11.75 -9.60
CA LEU A 84 8.52 11.37 -9.41
C LEU A 84 8.35 9.85 -9.25
N GLU A 85 8.97 9.07 -10.14
CA GLU A 85 8.94 7.60 -10.08
C GLU A 85 9.60 7.08 -8.80
N LEU A 86 10.71 7.68 -8.37
CA LEU A 86 11.38 7.32 -7.11
C LEU A 86 10.50 7.62 -5.88
N VAL A 87 9.87 8.79 -5.85
CA VAL A 87 8.93 9.15 -4.77
C VAL A 87 7.73 8.19 -4.76
N ASP A 88 7.22 7.82 -5.93
CA ASP A 88 6.13 6.84 -6.03
C ASP A 88 6.54 5.48 -5.49
N ASP A 89 7.71 4.98 -5.89
CA ASP A 89 8.27 3.73 -5.39
C ASP A 89 8.45 3.73 -3.87
N ILE A 90 9.01 4.81 -3.31
CA ILE A 90 9.18 4.98 -1.87
C ILE A 90 7.82 4.89 -1.16
N ASN A 91 6.80 5.55 -1.71
CA ASN A 91 5.47 5.55 -1.13
C ASN A 91 4.81 4.17 -1.19
N ARG A 92 4.84 3.52 -2.35
CA ARG A 92 4.25 2.19 -2.56
C ARG A 92 4.98 1.09 -1.78
N LEU A 93 6.28 1.24 -1.52
CA LEU A 93 7.05 0.34 -0.67
C LEU A 93 6.81 0.54 0.84
N GLY A 94 5.96 1.50 1.23
CA GLY A 94 5.64 1.78 2.63
C GLY A 94 6.77 2.49 3.39
N LEU A 95 7.66 3.20 2.68
CA LEU A 95 8.78 3.94 3.24
C LEU A 95 8.47 5.43 3.47
N SER A 96 7.26 5.90 3.17
CA SER A 96 6.86 7.32 3.31
C SER A 96 7.12 7.89 4.69
N ASN A 97 6.80 7.12 5.74
CA ASN A 97 6.97 7.56 7.12
C ASN A 97 8.45 7.66 7.53
N LEU A 98 9.30 6.82 6.95
CA LEU A 98 10.74 6.81 7.22
C LEU A 98 11.42 8.00 6.56
N LEU A 99 11.05 8.30 5.31
CA LEU A 99 11.69 9.30 4.47
C LEU A 99 10.86 10.59 4.34
N HIS A 100 10.02 10.89 5.33
CA HIS A 100 9.04 11.98 5.22
C HIS A 100 9.66 13.33 4.85
N GLU A 101 10.73 13.73 5.54
CA GLU A 101 11.42 15.00 5.28
C GLU A 101 12.09 15.02 3.91
N ASP A 102 12.66 13.90 3.48
CA ASP A 102 13.34 13.77 2.19
C ASP A 102 12.33 13.79 1.03
N ILE A 103 11.15 13.20 1.22
CA ILE A 103 10.04 13.27 0.27
C ILE A 103 9.53 14.70 0.14
N ASN A 104 9.32 15.41 1.25
CA ASN A 104 8.89 16.81 1.21
C ASN A 104 9.89 17.68 0.43
N LYS A 105 11.20 17.52 0.70
CA LYS A 105 12.25 18.21 -0.07
C LYS A 105 12.25 17.84 -1.55
N ALA A 106 12.02 16.57 -1.88
CA ALA A 106 11.92 16.12 -3.26
C ALA A 106 10.72 16.76 -3.97
N ILE A 107 9.59 16.88 -3.29
CA ILE A 107 8.38 17.53 -3.82
C ILE A 107 8.61 19.03 -4.03
N ASP A 108 9.23 19.73 -3.08
CA ASP A 108 9.57 21.15 -3.24
C ASP A 108 10.48 21.37 -4.46
N ARG A 109 11.43 20.45 -4.69
CA ARG A 109 12.28 20.45 -5.90
C ARG A 109 11.48 20.21 -7.16
N ILE A 110 10.58 19.24 -7.17
CA ILE A 110 9.68 18.97 -8.30
C ILE A 110 8.90 20.26 -8.62
N VAL A 111 8.23 20.86 -7.63
CA VAL A 111 7.48 22.12 -7.82
C VAL A 111 8.36 23.22 -8.39
N SER A 112 9.59 23.36 -7.91
CA SER A 112 10.56 24.35 -8.42
C SER A 112 10.95 24.08 -9.88
N ILE A 113 11.20 22.82 -10.26
CA ILE A 113 11.51 22.42 -11.63
C ILE A 113 10.33 22.72 -12.56
N GLU A 114 9.11 22.39 -12.10
CA GLU A 114 7.87 22.60 -12.84
C GLU A 114 7.56 24.09 -13.07
N TYR A 115 7.94 24.96 -12.14
CA TYR A 115 7.82 26.41 -12.31
C TYR A 115 8.82 26.98 -13.33
N LEU A 116 10.03 26.39 -13.42
CA LEU A 116 11.12 26.89 -14.26
C LEU A 116 11.09 26.34 -15.70
N LYS A 117 10.48 25.17 -15.92
CA LYS A 117 10.36 24.59 -17.26
C LYS A 117 9.16 25.18 -18.00
N ASP A 118 9.45 26.04 -18.96
CA ASP A 118 8.45 26.50 -19.94
C ASP A 118 8.08 25.32 -20.86
N GLN A 119 6.90 24.74 -20.62
CA GLN A 119 6.17 23.77 -21.46
C GLN A 119 6.98 22.74 -22.28
N THR A 120 7.87 21.98 -21.63
CA THR A 120 8.28 20.69 -22.24
C THR A 120 7.07 19.75 -22.24
N GLU A 121 6.74 19.15 -23.39
CA GLU A 121 5.68 18.14 -23.51
C GLU A 121 5.96 16.97 -22.57
N LYS A 122 5.20 16.88 -21.49
CA LYS A 122 5.25 15.75 -20.56
C LYS A 122 4.51 14.57 -21.15
N SER A 123 4.94 13.36 -20.79
CA SER A 123 4.13 12.18 -21.07
C SER A 123 2.83 12.20 -20.24
N LEU A 124 1.84 11.42 -20.66
CA LEU A 124 0.62 11.24 -19.87
C LEU A 124 0.93 10.64 -18.50
N HIS A 125 1.87 9.69 -18.46
CA HIS A 125 2.32 9.04 -17.23
C HIS A 125 2.92 10.05 -16.25
N GLU A 126 3.86 10.87 -16.72
CA GLU A 126 4.51 11.92 -15.93
C GLU A 126 3.49 12.93 -15.39
N THR A 127 2.57 13.39 -16.25
CA THR A 127 1.51 14.33 -15.86
C THR A 127 0.59 13.74 -14.79
N ALA A 128 0.22 12.47 -14.92
CA ALA A 128 -0.62 11.78 -13.97
C ALA A 128 0.09 11.53 -12.63
N LEU A 129 1.36 11.13 -12.65
CA LEU A 129 2.17 10.98 -11.44
C LEU A 129 2.35 12.30 -10.71
N LEU A 130 2.68 13.37 -11.43
CA LEU A 130 2.84 14.72 -10.88
C LEU A 130 1.54 15.17 -10.19
N PHE A 131 0.40 15.06 -10.89
CA PHE A 131 -0.90 15.39 -10.30
C PHE A 131 -1.16 14.60 -9.02
N ARG A 132 -0.95 13.28 -9.07
CA ARG A 132 -1.22 12.38 -7.94
C ARG A 132 -0.35 12.72 -6.73
N ILE A 133 0.97 12.82 -6.91
CA ILE A 133 1.92 13.06 -5.83
C ILE A 133 1.66 14.44 -5.19
N LEU A 134 1.48 15.49 -6.00
CA LEU A 134 1.20 16.84 -5.48
C LEU A 134 -0.10 16.88 -4.68
N THR A 135 -1.17 16.28 -5.22
CA THR A 135 -2.48 16.26 -4.55
C THR A 135 -2.44 15.47 -3.25
N GLN A 136 -1.72 14.33 -3.22
CA GLN A 136 -1.53 13.53 -2.00
C GLN A 136 -0.79 14.29 -0.90
N HIS A 137 0.08 15.23 -1.25
CA HIS A 137 0.84 16.05 -0.31
C HIS A 137 0.19 17.42 -0.03
N GLY A 138 -1.08 17.60 -0.42
CA GLY A 138 -1.86 18.78 -0.07
C GLY A 138 -1.61 20.01 -0.93
N PHE A 139 -0.86 19.89 -2.03
CA PHE A 139 -0.75 20.97 -3.00
C PHE A 139 -2.06 21.08 -3.77
N HIS A 140 -2.67 22.27 -3.74
CA HIS A 140 -3.88 22.50 -4.52
C HIS A 140 -3.51 22.61 -6.00
N VAL A 141 -3.62 21.50 -6.72
CA VAL A 141 -3.47 21.47 -8.18
C VAL A 141 -4.78 21.96 -8.81
N SER A 142 -5.13 23.23 -8.60
CA SER A 142 -6.30 23.88 -9.21
C SER A 142 -6.28 23.87 -10.74
N GLN A 143 -5.13 23.49 -11.33
CA GLN A 143 -4.92 23.28 -12.75
C GLN A 143 -5.00 21.80 -13.17
N GLY A 144 -5.39 20.86 -12.30
CA GLY A 144 -5.46 19.42 -12.58
C GLY A 144 -6.16 19.10 -13.90
N ALA A 145 -7.37 19.65 -14.07
CA ALA A 145 -8.14 19.58 -15.30
C ALA A 145 -7.41 20.14 -16.54
N ASN A 146 -6.62 21.21 -16.36
CA ASN A 146 -5.87 21.87 -17.44
C ASN A 146 -4.64 21.07 -17.84
N MET A 147 -3.99 20.37 -16.90
CA MET A 147 -2.81 19.55 -17.17
C MET A 147 -3.13 18.39 -18.13
N PHE A 148 -4.35 17.85 -18.06
CA PHE A 148 -4.77 16.75 -18.95
C PHE A 148 -5.39 17.22 -20.28
N LYS A 149 -5.60 18.53 -20.46
CA LYS A 149 -6.33 19.07 -21.63
C LYS A 149 -5.63 18.76 -22.95
N SER A 150 -4.30 18.77 -22.98
CA SER A 150 -3.50 18.45 -24.19
C SER A 150 -3.63 17.00 -24.64
N PHE A 151 -3.99 16.09 -23.73
CA PHE A 151 -4.16 14.66 -24.00
C PHE A 151 -5.59 14.29 -24.42
N LYS A 152 -6.52 15.26 -24.35
CA LYS A 152 -7.92 15.09 -24.74
C LYS A 152 -8.20 15.64 -26.13
N ASP A 153 -9.16 15.06 -26.82
CA ASP A 153 -9.71 15.55 -28.09
C ASP A 153 -10.85 16.56 -27.89
N GLU A 154 -11.49 16.98 -28.98
CA GLU A 154 -12.61 17.92 -28.96
C GLU A 154 -13.86 17.35 -28.27
N GLU A 155 -13.98 16.02 -28.22
CA GLU A 155 -15.05 15.28 -27.52
C GLU A 155 -14.74 15.10 -26.02
N LYS A 156 -13.58 15.60 -25.56
CA LYS A 156 -13.04 15.46 -24.19
C LYS A 156 -12.61 14.04 -23.81
N GLU A 157 -12.49 13.15 -24.79
CA GLU A 157 -11.96 11.81 -24.63
C GLU A 157 -10.43 11.80 -24.81
N PHE A 158 -9.75 10.80 -24.25
CA PHE A 158 -8.30 10.69 -24.43
C PHE A 158 -7.96 10.29 -25.87
N LYS A 159 -7.04 11.05 -26.49
CA LYS A 159 -6.58 10.82 -27.86
C LYS A 159 -6.09 9.37 -28.01
N ALA A 160 -6.56 8.69 -29.06
CA ALA A 160 -6.28 7.26 -29.30
C ALA A 160 -4.78 6.90 -29.29
N GLU A 161 -3.92 7.79 -29.80
CA GLU A 161 -2.47 7.61 -29.81
C GLU A 161 -1.85 7.49 -28.41
N ILE A 162 -2.43 8.19 -27.43
CA ILE A 162 -1.98 8.26 -26.04
C ILE A 162 -2.62 7.14 -25.23
N SER A 163 -3.88 6.80 -25.54
CA SER A 163 -4.66 5.73 -24.91
C SER A 163 -4.09 4.32 -25.15
N ASN A 164 -3.23 4.14 -26.15
CA ASN A 164 -2.51 2.89 -26.40
C ASN A 164 -1.40 2.60 -25.36
N GLY A 165 -1.02 3.59 -24.55
CA GLY A 165 0.01 3.45 -23.52
C GLY A 165 -0.55 2.92 -22.19
N VAL A 166 -0.33 1.64 -21.88
CA VAL A 166 -0.81 0.99 -20.65
C VAL A 166 -0.37 1.74 -19.38
N HIS A 167 0.90 2.16 -19.31
CA HIS A 167 1.43 2.88 -18.13
C HIS A 167 0.77 4.25 -17.93
N GLY A 168 0.54 5.00 -19.01
CA GLY A 168 -0.14 6.29 -18.94
C GLY A 168 -1.59 6.13 -18.47
N MET A 169 -2.32 5.17 -19.04
CA MET A 169 -3.70 4.88 -18.63
C MET A 169 -3.80 4.40 -17.18
N LEU A 170 -2.85 3.57 -16.72
CA LEU A 170 -2.80 3.12 -15.33
C LEU A 170 -2.58 4.29 -14.36
N SER A 171 -1.66 5.20 -14.69
CA SER A 171 -1.41 6.38 -13.85
C SER A 171 -2.58 7.34 -13.83
N VAL A 172 -3.27 7.54 -14.96
CA VAL A 172 -4.51 8.33 -15.01
C VAL A 172 -5.60 7.68 -14.15
N TYR A 173 -5.74 6.36 -14.27
CA TYR A 173 -6.70 5.61 -13.46
C TYR A 173 -6.44 5.83 -11.97
N GLU A 174 -5.21 5.66 -11.49
CA GLU A 174 -4.85 5.94 -10.09
C GLU A 174 -5.08 7.41 -9.69
N ALA A 175 -4.67 8.35 -10.54
CA ALA A 175 -4.78 9.80 -10.30
C ALA A 175 -6.24 10.28 -10.21
N SER A 176 -7.14 9.70 -11.02
CA SER A 176 -8.55 10.07 -11.05
C SER A 176 -9.30 9.85 -9.72
N TYR A 177 -8.76 9.02 -8.81
CA TYR A 177 -9.33 8.81 -7.48
C TYR A 177 -8.97 9.89 -6.45
N LEU A 178 -8.24 10.93 -6.86
CA LEU A 178 -7.91 12.09 -6.03
C LEU A 178 -8.68 13.36 -6.43
N THR A 179 -9.55 13.25 -7.43
CA THR A 179 -10.31 14.39 -7.97
C THR A 179 -11.57 14.64 -7.16
N PHE A 180 -11.99 15.89 -7.10
CA PHE A 180 -13.26 16.27 -6.50
C PHE A 180 -14.43 16.17 -7.50
N GLU A 181 -15.64 16.02 -6.96
CA GLU A 181 -16.86 16.02 -7.77
C GLU A 181 -17.00 17.37 -8.52
N GLY A 182 -17.23 17.30 -9.83
CA GLY A 182 -17.27 18.48 -10.72
C GLY A 182 -15.96 18.78 -11.47
N GLU A 183 -14.86 18.07 -11.17
CA GLU A 183 -13.62 18.16 -11.95
C GLU A 183 -13.69 17.29 -13.22
N SER A 184 -13.15 17.79 -14.34
CA SER A 184 -13.14 17.09 -15.65
C SER A 184 -12.37 15.76 -15.67
N LEU A 185 -11.66 15.46 -14.59
CA LEU A 185 -10.85 14.26 -14.42
C LEU A 185 -11.63 13.11 -13.75
N CYS A 186 -12.85 13.35 -13.24
CA CYS A 186 -13.76 12.29 -12.80
C CYS A 186 -14.15 11.37 -13.98
N GLU A 187 -14.43 11.95 -15.14
CA GLU A 187 -14.71 11.22 -16.40
C GLU A 187 -13.52 10.34 -16.84
N ALA A 188 -12.29 10.77 -16.52
CA ALA A 188 -11.08 10.04 -16.88
C ALA A 188 -10.95 8.69 -16.17
N ASN A 189 -11.61 8.49 -15.03
CA ASN A 189 -11.65 7.19 -14.35
C ASN A 189 -12.32 6.13 -15.23
N THR A 190 -13.52 6.43 -15.73
CA THR A 190 -14.30 5.52 -16.56
C THR A 190 -13.62 5.26 -17.90
N SER A 191 -13.09 6.30 -18.54
CA SER A 191 -12.38 6.16 -19.83
C SER A 191 -11.08 5.35 -19.69
N SER A 192 -10.26 5.62 -18.66
CA SER A 192 -9.03 4.84 -18.42
C SER A 192 -9.31 3.40 -18.04
N ARG A 193 -10.32 3.14 -17.19
CA ARG A 193 -10.77 1.78 -16.84
C ARG A 193 -11.20 1.00 -18.08
N THR A 194 -11.99 1.61 -18.95
CA THR A 194 -12.49 0.95 -20.18
C THR A 194 -11.33 0.62 -21.13
N HIS A 195 -10.40 1.54 -21.33
CA HIS A 195 -9.21 1.31 -22.14
C HIS A 195 -8.32 0.19 -21.58
N LEU A 196 -8.06 0.19 -20.27
CA LEU A 196 -7.27 -0.87 -19.63
C LEU A 196 -7.91 -2.26 -19.81
N ILE A 197 -9.24 -2.37 -19.71
CA ILE A 197 -9.97 -3.62 -19.97
C ILE A 197 -9.86 -4.05 -21.43
N ASN A 198 -9.93 -3.11 -22.38
CA ASN A 198 -9.80 -3.42 -23.81
C ASN A 198 -8.38 -3.89 -24.15
N LEU A 199 -7.35 -3.20 -23.64
CA LEU A 199 -5.94 -3.61 -23.80
C LEU A 199 -5.71 -5.02 -23.22
N MET A 200 -6.36 -5.38 -22.10
CA MET A 200 -6.28 -6.74 -21.55
C MET A 200 -6.85 -7.79 -22.51
N LYS A 201 -7.93 -7.46 -23.24
CA LYS A 201 -8.56 -8.36 -24.24
C LYS A 201 -7.73 -8.49 -25.51
N GLU A 202 -7.07 -7.41 -25.94
CA GLU A 202 -6.23 -7.38 -27.15
C GLU A 202 -4.91 -8.16 -26.99
N GLY A 203 -4.51 -8.43 -25.74
CA GLY A 203 -3.36 -9.28 -25.43
C GLY A 203 -2.14 -8.47 -25.00
N MET A 204 -1.95 -8.35 -23.69
CA MET A 204 -0.76 -7.76 -23.09
C MET A 204 0.22 -8.83 -22.58
N LYS A 205 1.47 -8.41 -22.31
CA LYS A 205 2.44 -9.25 -21.60
C LYS A 205 1.87 -9.61 -20.22
N ALA A 206 1.91 -10.89 -19.85
CA ALA A 206 1.32 -11.42 -18.61
C ALA A 206 1.61 -10.58 -17.35
N LYS A 207 2.83 -10.07 -17.22
CA LYS A 207 3.22 -9.23 -16.08
C LYS A 207 2.48 -7.90 -16.02
N VAL A 208 2.29 -7.24 -17.16
CA VAL A 208 1.56 -5.97 -17.26
C VAL A 208 0.07 -6.22 -17.04
N THR A 209 -0.46 -7.33 -17.58
CA THR A 209 -1.84 -7.76 -17.33
C THR A 209 -2.13 -7.92 -15.84
N GLU A 210 -1.22 -8.52 -15.09
CA GLU A 210 -1.38 -8.71 -13.64
C GLU A 210 -1.39 -7.38 -12.87
N GLN A 211 -0.52 -6.43 -13.25
CA GLN A 211 -0.51 -5.08 -12.65
C GLN A 211 -1.82 -4.34 -12.93
N VAL A 212 -2.31 -4.39 -14.17
CA VAL A 212 -3.58 -3.76 -14.54
C VAL A 212 -4.75 -4.42 -13.81
N ARG A 213 -4.78 -5.75 -13.75
CA ARG A 213 -5.81 -6.51 -13.04
C ARG A 213 -5.85 -6.15 -11.55
N HIS A 214 -4.69 -6.10 -10.91
CA HIS A 214 -4.56 -5.69 -9.51
C HIS A 214 -5.13 -4.30 -9.26
N ALA A 215 -4.77 -3.31 -10.10
CA ALA A 215 -5.30 -1.96 -9.96
C ALA A 215 -6.83 -1.88 -10.17
N LEU A 216 -7.38 -2.63 -11.13
CA LEU A 216 -8.81 -2.59 -11.48
C LEU A 216 -9.73 -3.34 -10.51
N GLU A 217 -9.24 -4.44 -9.92
CA GLU A 217 -9.94 -5.24 -8.90
C GLU A 217 -9.74 -4.67 -7.49
N GLY A 218 -8.59 -4.05 -7.24
CA GLY A 218 -8.21 -3.47 -5.97
C GLY A 218 -8.74 -2.06 -5.75
N LEU A 219 -8.34 -1.49 -4.61
CA LEU A 219 -8.46 -0.06 -4.37
C LEU A 219 -7.20 0.63 -4.90
N PRO A 220 -7.30 1.91 -5.32
CA PRO A 220 -6.14 2.73 -5.63
C PRO A 220 -5.19 2.79 -4.44
N CYS A 221 -3.89 2.93 -4.72
CA CYS A 221 -2.83 2.92 -3.72
C CYS A 221 -3.10 3.78 -2.48
N HIS A 222 -3.67 4.99 -2.65
CA HIS A 222 -3.98 5.90 -1.52
C HIS A 222 -5.24 5.57 -0.73
N GLN A 223 -6.13 4.75 -1.28
CA GLN A 223 -7.34 4.27 -0.57
C GLN A 223 -7.13 2.87 0.04
N SER A 224 -6.13 2.16 -0.46
CA SER A 224 -5.70 0.85 0.01
C SER A 224 -5.13 0.89 1.43
N PHE A 225 -5.14 -0.27 2.09
CA PHE A 225 -4.46 -0.42 3.35
C PHE A 225 -2.95 -0.46 3.08
N HIS A 226 -2.24 0.63 3.38
CA HIS A 226 -0.82 0.84 3.07
C HIS A 226 0.09 -0.37 3.38
N ILE A 227 -0.13 -1.10 4.49
CA ILE A 227 0.68 -2.29 4.83
C ILE A 227 0.48 -3.42 3.82
N LEU A 228 -0.77 -3.65 3.40
CA LEU A 228 -1.09 -4.69 2.42
C LEU A 228 -0.60 -4.30 1.02
N GLU A 229 -0.78 -3.03 0.65
CA GLU A 229 -0.25 -2.51 -0.61
C GLU A 229 1.28 -2.62 -0.63
N ALA A 230 1.97 -2.22 0.45
CA ALA A 230 3.42 -2.32 0.55
C ALA A 230 3.92 -3.75 0.47
N GLN A 231 3.24 -4.71 1.13
CA GLN A 231 3.60 -6.12 1.02
C GLN A 231 3.48 -6.62 -0.42
N GLN A 232 2.36 -6.36 -1.08
CA GLN A 232 2.13 -6.78 -2.47
C GLN A 232 3.11 -6.10 -3.44
N TYR A 233 3.40 -4.81 -3.19
CA TYR A 233 4.35 -4.07 -3.99
C TYR A 233 5.76 -4.64 -3.81
N ILE A 234 6.23 -4.92 -2.59
CA ILE A 234 7.52 -5.59 -2.34
C ILE A 234 7.63 -6.92 -3.11
N ASP A 235 6.57 -7.75 -3.08
CA ASP A 235 6.54 -9.07 -3.73
C ASP A 235 6.57 -9.00 -5.27
N THR A 236 6.14 -7.87 -5.83
CA THR A 236 6.10 -7.63 -7.28
C THR A 236 7.19 -6.69 -7.77
N TYR A 237 7.82 -5.95 -6.86
CA TYR A 237 8.85 -4.95 -7.14
C TYR A 237 9.97 -5.61 -7.90
N ASP A 238 10.66 -6.63 -7.38
CA ASP A 238 11.82 -7.27 -8.05
C ASP A 238 11.57 -7.84 -9.47
N LYS A 239 10.32 -7.94 -9.91
CA LYS A 239 9.94 -8.53 -11.20
C LYS A 239 9.86 -7.51 -12.37
N THR A 240 9.90 -6.20 -12.11
CA THR A 240 10.01 -5.14 -13.15
C THR A 240 11.41 -5.05 -13.79
N LYS A 241 11.60 -4.23 -14.83
CA LYS A 241 12.86 -4.28 -15.64
C LYS A 241 14.00 -3.42 -15.07
N SER A 242 13.77 -2.59 -14.05
CA SER A 242 14.70 -1.55 -13.59
C SER A 242 14.54 -1.19 -12.10
N HIS A 243 14.72 -2.14 -11.17
CA HIS A 243 14.57 -1.80 -9.75
C HIS A 243 15.79 -1.21 -9.12
N ASN A 244 15.50 -0.34 -8.16
CA ASN A 244 16.44 0.01 -7.15
C ASN A 244 16.56 -1.09 -6.08
N LEU A 245 17.61 -1.92 -6.18
CA LEU A 245 17.89 -2.98 -5.21
C LEU A 245 18.15 -2.46 -3.78
N LEU A 246 18.61 -1.22 -3.63
CA LEU A 246 18.79 -0.61 -2.30
C LEU A 246 17.43 -0.34 -1.67
N LEU A 247 16.50 0.20 -2.45
CA LEU A 247 15.14 0.51 -2.02
C LEU A 247 14.38 -0.74 -1.62
N LEU A 248 14.46 -1.81 -2.42
CA LEU A 248 13.84 -3.10 -2.09
C LEU A 248 14.38 -3.71 -0.79
N LYS A 249 15.70 -3.65 -0.60
CA LYS A 249 16.35 -4.14 0.63
C LYS A 249 15.90 -3.34 1.84
N LEU A 250 15.85 -2.01 1.73
CA LEU A 250 15.37 -1.13 2.80
C LEU A 250 13.91 -1.43 3.13
N ALA A 251 13.03 -1.48 2.12
CA ALA A 251 11.61 -1.79 2.27
C ALA A 251 11.37 -3.12 2.97
N THR A 252 12.07 -4.17 2.56
CA THR A 252 11.96 -5.50 3.16
C THR A 252 12.38 -5.49 4.64
N LEU A 253 13.50 -4.84 4.96
CA LEU A 253 13.99 -4.76 6.34
C LEU A 253 13.03 -3.94 7.20
N TYR A 254 12.62 -2.77 6.72
CA TYR A 254 11.71 -1.87 7.42
C TYR A 254 10.36 -2.53 7.67
N PHE A 255 9.77 -3.19 6.67
CA PHE A 255 8.53 -3.95 6.80
C PHE A 255 8.62 -5.01 7.90
N ASN A 256 9.73 -5.77 7.94
CA ASN A 256 9.96 -6.79 8.97
C ASN A 256 10.12 -6.20 10.38
N LEU A 257 10.79 -5.04 10.50
CA LEU A 257 10.94 -4.32 11.78
C LEU A 257 9.61 -3.79 12.30
N VAL A 258 8.80 -3.18 11.42
CA VAL A 258 7.43 -2.72 11.73
C VAL A 258 6.55 -3.90 12.11
N GLN A 259 6.58 -4.99 11.33
CA GLN A 259 5.81 -6.21 11.63
C GLN A 259 6.19 -6.82 12.99
N SER A 260 7.49 -6.85 13.32
CA SER A 260 7.96 -7.32 14.64
C SER A 260 7.41 -6.44 15.78
N SER A 261 7.35 -5.12 15.58
CA SER A 261 6.74 -4.21 16.55
C SER A 261 5.25 -4.47 16.72
N HIS A 262 4.49 -4.61 15.62
CA HIS A 262 3.07 -4.94 15.66
C HIS A 262 2.80 -6.29 16.32
N LYS A 263 3.64 -7.31 16.09
CA LYS A 263 3.53 -8.61 16.78
C LYS A 263 3.70 -8.45 18.29
N LYS A 264 4.65 -7.63 18.75
CA LYS A 264 4.83 -7.34 20.18
C LYS A 264 3.60 -6.64 20.79
N GLU A 265 3.06 -5.64 20.10
CA GLU A 265 1.84 -4.93 20.50
C GLU A 265 0.64 -5.88 20.57
N LEU A 266 0.45 -6.70 19.53
CA LEU A 266 -0.64 -7.67 19.49
C LEU A 266 -0.57 -8.67 20.66
N LYS A 267 0.63 -9.12 21.04
CA LYS A 267 0.81 -9.97 22.23
C LYS A 267 0.43 -9.27 23.52
N GLU A 268 0.80 -8.00 23.68
CA GLU A 268 0.43 -7.17 24.83
C GLU A 268 -1.09 -7.02 24.90
N THR A 269 -1.73 -6.64 23.79
CA THR A 269 -3.19 -6.50 23.68
C THR A 269 -3.91 -7.83 23.94
N SER A 270 -3.34 -8.95 23.47
CA SER A 270 -3.90 -10.29 23.69
C SER A 270 -3.83 -10.74 25.15
N ARG A 271 -2.77 -10.35 25.90
CA ARG A 271 -2.74 -10.57 27.36
C ARG A 271 -3.83 -9.76 28.05
N TRP A 272 -3.93 -8.47 27.73
CA TRP A 272 -4.96 -7.60 28.29
C TRP A 272 -6.38 -8.11 28.00
N TRP A 273 -6.66 -8.52 26.75
CA TRP A 273 -7.97 -9.05 26.34
C TRP A 273 -8.35 -10.33 27.10
N ARG A 274 -7.38 -11.24 27.28
CA ARG A 274 -7.56 -12.46 28.06
C ARG A 274 -7.81 -12.15 29.54
N ASP A 275 -7.06 -11.23 30.12
CA ASP A 275 -7.18 -10.87 31.53
C ASP A 275 -8.52 -10.16 31.83
N PHE A 276 -9.04 -9.39 30.86
CA PHE A 276 -10.37 -8.79 30.93
C PHE A 276 -11.51 -9.84 30.91
N ASN A 277 -11.25 -10.97 30.25
CA ASN A 277 -12.08 -12.19 30.24
C ASN A 277 -13.57 -11.93 29.95
N LEU A 278 -13.86 -11.01 29.02
CA LEU A 278 -15.24 -10.78 28.57
C LEU A 278 -15.78 -11.92 27.73
N THR A 279 -14.92 -12.60 26.97
CA THR A 279 -15.34 -13.69 26.06
C THR A 279 -16.00 -14.84 26.82
N SER A 280 -15.55 -15.14 28.05
CA SER A 280 -16.20 -16.15 28.90
C SER A 280 -17.47 -15.64 29.58
N LYS A 281 -17.67 -14.33 29.67
CA LYS A 281 -18.80 -13.67 30.37
C LYS A 281 -19.92 -13.25 29.41
N LEU A 282 -19.59 -12.96 28.16
CA LEU A 282 -20.49 -12.41 27.14
C LEU A 282 -20.50 -13.31 25.89
N ASN A 283 -21.18 -14.45 26.00
CA ASN A 283 -21.33 -15.44 24.91
C ASN A 283 -22.07 -14.94 23.66
N PHE A 284 -22.67 -13.76 23.72
CA PHE A 284 -23.34 -13.10 22.59
C PHE A 284 -22.42 -12.14 21.83
N THR A 285 -21.16 -11.94 22.27
CA THR A 285 -20.19 -11.07 21.60
C THR A 285 -19.22 -11.88 20.77
N ARG A 286 -18.72 -11.29 19.68
CA ARG A 286 -17.73 -11.93 18.81
C ARG A 286 -16.33 -11.65 19.34
N ASP A 287 -15.53 -12.70 19.49
CA ASP A 287 -14.11 -12.57 19.79
C ASP A 287 -13.33 -12.34 18.48
N ILE A 288 -12.95 -11.09 18.22
CA ILE A 288 -12.30 -10.63 16.99
C ILE A 288 -11.13 -9.69 17.31
N LEU A 289 -10.36 -10.02 18.34
CA LEU A 289 -9.26 -9.18 18.81
C LEU A 289 -8.26 -8.87 17.68
N VAL A 290 -7.83 -9.89 16.94
CA VAL A 290 -6.80 -9.74 15.90
C VAL A 290 -7.31 -8.91 14.74
N GLU A 291 -8.56 -9.12 14.31
CA GLU A 291 -9.19 -8.33 13.27
C GLU A 291 -9.36 -6.88 13.72
N THR A 292 -9.78 -6.65 14.96
CA THR A 292 -9.89 -5.29 15.52
C THR A 292 -8.53 -4.61 15.58
N PHE A 293 -7.49 -5.33 16.01
CA PHE A 293 -6.11 -4.83 16.00
C PHE A 293 -5.65 -4.50 14.58
N PHE A 294 -5.94 -5.37 13.61
CA PHE A 294 -5.61 -5.13 12.20
C PHE A 294 -6.34 -3.91 11.63
N TRP A 295 -7.60 -3.68 12.00
CA TRP A 295 -8.33 -2.45 11.65
C TRP A 295 -7.69 -1.20 12.29
N LEU A 296 -7.23 -1.29 13.53
CA LEU A 296 -6.52 -0.19 14.20
C LEU A 296 -5.23 0.17 13.49
N LEU A 297 -4.48 -0.81 12.98
CA LEU A 297 -3.26 -0.56 12.18
C LEU A 297 -3.53 0.22 10.88
N ARG A 298 -4.76 0.18 10.36
CA ARG A 298 -5.16 0.99 9.20
C ARG A 298 -5.32 2.46 9.58
N ILE A 299 -5.88 2.73 10.75
CA ILE A 299 -6.14 4.08 11.26
C ILE A 299 -4.85 4.70 11.82
N PHE A 300 -4.10 3.91 12.58
CA PHE A 300 -2.85 4.27 13.22
C PHE A 300 -1.71 3.49 12.55
N SER A 301 -1.31 3.97 11.37
CA SER A 301 -0.21 3.39 10.58
C SER A 301 1.17 3.55 11.24
N GLU A 302 1.27 4.44 12.22
CA GLU A 302 2.52 4.76 12.90
C GLU A 302 2.84 3.73 13.99
N SER A 303 3.71 2.77 13.67
CA SER A 303 4.25 1.85 14.66
C SER A 303 5.12 2.56 15.70
N ARG A 304 5.28 1.96 16.89
CA ARG A 304 6.26 2.43 17.90
C ARG A 304 7.68 2.55 17.34
N PHE A 305 8.04 1.76 16.33
CA PHE A 305 9.33 1.84 15.64
C PHE A 305 9.43 3.10 14.77
N ALA A 306 8.41 3.41 13.98
CA ALA A 306 8.36 4.66 13.19
C ALA A 306 8.46 5.90 14.11
N ASN A 307 7.78 5.85 15.26
CA ASN A 307 7.85 6.91 16.27
C ASN A 307 9.20 7.04 16.96
N TYR A 308 9.94 5.94 17.15
CA TYR A 308 11.29 5.98 17.70
C TYR A 308 12.25 6.71 16.75
N HIS A 309 12.20 6.40 15.45
CA HIS A 309 13.03 7.04 14.43
C HIS A 309 12.80 8.55 14.33
N ARG A 310 11.55 9.05 14.41
CA ARG A 310 11.27 10.49 14.39
C ARG A 310 11.78 11.26 15.62
N LYS A 311 11.92 10.61 16.78
CA LYS A 311 12.39 11.27 18.01
C LYS A 311 13.91 11.42 18.09
N THR A 312 14.64 10.71 17.21
CA THR A 312 16.11 10.67 17.20
C THR A 312 16.75 11.61 16.18
N HIS A 313 15.95 12.37 15.43
CA HIS A 313 16.36 13.43 14.52
C HIS A 313 15.79 14.77 14.97
#